data_AF-A0A7V9NKB8-F1
#
_entry.id   AF-A0A7V9NKB8-F1
#
_cell.length_a   1.000
_cell.length_b   1.000
_cell.length_c   1.000
_cell.angle_alpha   90.00
_cell.angle_beta   90.00
_cell.angle_gamma   90.00
#
_symmetry.space_group_name_H-M   'P 1'
#
loop_
_entity.id
_entity.type
_entity.pdbx_description
1 polymer ?
#
loop_
_entity_poly.entity_id
_entity_poly.type
_entity_poly.pdbx_seq_one_letter_code
_entity_poly.pdbx_strand_id
1 'polypeptide(L)'
;MPKARGHSWRFKTRFRRHAFGWKSQPAITRLQEALSEITQVARLEPVLAAEGAVALLERISPALEHVDSSSGAISSAVNRTIAELVPVIAGAPADIRTRAAWLNRLLDAHAADQIPYIQRLAEYWGELCGSRELASEWAERLI
;
A
#
# COMPACT_ATOMS: atom_id res chain seq x y z
N MET A 1 -8.82 21.89 -18.55
CA MET A 1 -7.78 20.95 -18.09
C MET A 1 -8.11 19.59 -18.68
N PRO A 2 -7.29 18.99 -19.55
CA PRO A 2 -7.55 17.63 -19.99
C PRO A 2 -7.37 16.71 -18.78
N LYS A 3 -8.43 15.99 -18.40
CA LYS A 3 -8.38 14.95 -17.37
C LYS A 3 -7.32 13.95 -17.81
N ALA A 4 -6.21 13.83 -17.06
CA ALA A 4 -5.19 12.82 -17.33
C ALA A 4 -5.89 11.46 -17.47
N ARG A 5 -5.69 10.78 -18.60
CA ARG A 5 -6.24 9.42 -18.78
C ARG A 5 -5.67 8.58 -17.67
N GLY A 6 -6.51 8.15 -16.73
CA GLY A 6 -6.08 7.49 -15.51
C GLY A 6 -5.18 6.30 -15.84
N HIS A 7 -4.02 6.24 -15.20
CA HIS A 7 -3.12 5.10 -15.33
C HIS A 7 -3.85 3.82 -14.89
N SER A 8 -3.91 2.85 -15.79
CA SER A 8 -4.60 1.59 -15.55
C SER A 8 -3.66 0.58 -14.89
N TRP A 9 -3.61 0.62 -13.56
CA TRP A 9 -2.84 -0.31 -12.74
C TRP A 9 -3.25 -1.78 -12.98
N ARG A 10 -2.32 -2.61 -13.47
CA ARG A 10 -2.55 -4.04 -13.73
C ARG A 10 -2.86 -4.78 -12.44
N PHE A 11 -2.16 -4.46 -11.36
CA PHE A 11 -2.35 -5.11 -10.06
C PHE A 11 -3.79 -5.01 -9.54
N LYS A 12 -4.55 -3.95 -9.86
CA LYS A 12 -5.94 -3.79 -9.40
C LYS A 12 -6.84 -4.94 -9.86
N THR A 13 -6.57 -5.52 -11.03
CA THR A 13 -7.31 -6.68 -11.52
C THR A 13 -6.88 -8.00 -10.88
N ARG A 14 -5.68 -8.04 -10.30
CA ARG A 14 -5.04 -9.24 -9.74
C ARG A 14 -5.26 -9.36 -8.23
N PHE A 15 -5.28 -8.23 -7.52
CA PHE A 15 -5.58 -8.13 -6.09
C PHE A 15 -7.06 -7.82 -5.86
N ARG A 16 -7.93 -8.73 -6.31
CA ARG A 16 -9.35 -8.73 -5.92
C ARG A 16 -9.49 -9.48 -4.59
N ARG A 17 -10.58 -9.25 -3.86
CA ARG A 17 -10.88 -10.00 -2.64
C ARG A 17 -10.83 -11.51 -2.92
N HIS A 18 -10.15 -12.27 -2.05
CA HIS A 18 -9.95 -13.72 -2.12
C HIS A 18 -9.28 -14.24 -3.41
N ALA A 19 -8.51 -13.41 -4.13
CA ALA A 19 -8.01 -13.76 -5.47
C ALA A 19 -7.06 -14.97 -5.55
N PHE A 20 -6.46 -15.40 -4.44
CA PHE A 20 -5.37 -16.37 -4.44
C PHE A 20 -5.72 -17.76 -3.87
N GLY A 21 -6.90 -17.91 -3.24
CA GLY A 21 -7.22 -19.11 -2.46
C GLY A 21 -6.11 -19.41 -1.44
N TRP A 22 -5.80 -20.69 -1.22
CA TRP A 22 -4.77 -21.13 -0.26
C TRP A 22 -3.31 -20.99 -0.74
N LYS A 23 -3.07 -20.63 -2.01
CA LYS A 23 -1.72 -20.70 -2.62
C LYS A 23 -0.92 -19.42 -2.36
N SER A 24 0.22 -19.55 -1.68
CA SER A 24 1.12 -18.43 -1.39
C SER A 24 1.99 -18.00 -2.58
N GLN A 25 2.52 -18.93 -3.37
CA GLN A 25 3.46 -18.61 -4.46
C GLN A 25 2.86 -17.66 -5.53
N PRO A 26 1.63 -17.87 -6.04
CA PRO A 26 1.02 -16.94 -6.99
C PRO A 26 0.83 -15.54 -6.42
N ALA A 27 0.48 -15.42 -5.13
CA ALA A 27 0.33 -14.16 -4.44
C ALA A 27 1.67 -13.39 -4.36
N ILE A 28 2.74 -14.09 -3.97
CA ILE A 28 4.10 -13.52 -3.91
C ILE A 28 4.53 -13.00 -5.28
N THR A 29 4.33 -13.78 -6.35
CA THR A 29 4.68 -13.34 -7.72
C THR A 29 3.88 -12.11 -8.14
N ARG A 30 2.56 -12.07 -7.88
CA ARG A 30 1.75 -10.88 -8.23
C ARG A 30 2.15 -9.65 -7.41
N LEU A 31 2.60 -9.83 -6.18
CA LEU A 31 3.07 -8.73 -5.33
C LEU A 31 4.36 -8.12 -5.87
N GLN A 32 5.30 -8.96 -6.31
CA GLN A 32 6.54 -8.52 -6.96
C GLN A 32 6.27 -7.77 -8.28
N GLU A 33 5.34 -8.26 -9.10
CA GLU A 33 4.92 -7.59 -10.33
C GLU A 33 4.30 -6.21 -10.05
N ALA A 34 3.43 -6.12 -9.03
CA ALA A 34 2.79 -4.86 -8.64
C ALA A 34 3.81 -3.85 -8.10
N LEU A 35 4.76 -4.31 -7.28
CA LEU A 35 5.86 -3.47 -6.79
C LEU A 35 6.73 -2.96 -7.95
N SER A 36 7.06 -3.82 -8.91
CA SER A 36 7.82 -3.42 -10.10
C SER A 36 7.07 -2.39 -10.94
N GLU A 37 5.76 -2.57 -11.13
CA GLU A 37 4.89 -1.61 -11.83
C GLU A 37 4.93 -0.24 -11.16
N ILE A 38 4.72 -0.18 -9.83
CA ILE A 38 4.70 1.08 -9.06
C ILE A 38 6.05 1.78 -9.08
N THR A 39 7.14 1.05 -8.82
CA THR A 39 8.49 1.62 -8.75
C THR A 39 8.98 2.14 -10.11
N GLN A 40 8.51 1.56 -11.22
CA GLN A 40 8.77 2.10 -12.56
C GLN A 40 8.05 3.44 -12.77
N VAL A 41 6.76 3.54 -12.40
CA VAL A 41 5.99 4.79 -12.50
C VAL A 41 6.58 5.88 -11.59
N ALA A 42 7.09 5.51 -10.41
CA ALA A 42 7.65 6.45 -9.43
C ALA A 42 8.82 7.29 -9.98
N ARG A 43 9.52 6.80 -11.01
CA ARG A 43 10.63 7.51 -11.66
C ARG A 43 10.19 8.74 -12.45
N LEU A 44 8.95 8.76 -12.92
CA LEU A 44 8.42 9.80 -13.81
C LEU A 44 7.24 10.55 -13.18
N GLU A 45 6.37 9.82 -12.47
CA GLU A 45 5.13 10.33 -11.91
C GLU A 45 5.01 9.91 -10.42
N PRO A 46 5.81 10.52 -9.51
CA PRO A 46 5.91 10.08 -8.11
C PRO A 46 4.58 10.15 -7.34
N VAL A 47 3.77 11.19 -7.56
CA VAL A 47 2.44 11.31 -6.91
C VAL A 47 1.48 10.23 -7.41
N LEU A 48 1.51 9.91 -8.71
CA LEU A 48 0.71 8.82 -9.26
C LEU A 48 1.15 7.47 -8.70
N ALA A 49 2.46 7.24 -8.58
CA ALA A 49 3.00 6.02 -8.01
C ALA A 49 2.63 5.85 -6.53
N ALA A 50 2.67 6.92 -5.73
CA ALA A 50 2.20 6.90 -4.35
C ALA A 50 0.71 6.56 -4.23
N GLU A 51 -0.14 7.15 -5.08
CA GLU A 51 -1.56 6.77 -5.17
C GLU A 51 -1.73 5.29 -5.55
N GLY A 52 -0.90 4.77 -6.44
CA GLY A 52 -0.82 3.34 -6.79
C GLY A 52 -0.38 2.46 -5.61
N ALA A 53 0.63 2.88 -4.86
CA ALA A 53 1.13 2.20 -3.67
C ALA A 53 0.07 2.08 -2.58
N VAL A 54 -0.62 3.19 -2.27
CA VAL A 54 -1.77 3.20 -1.35
C VAL A 54 -2.84 2.24 -1.84
N ALA A 55 -3.18 2.28 -3.13
CA ALA A 55 -4.17 1.39 -3.71
C ALA A 55 -3.76 -0.09 -3.65
N LEU A 56 -2.49 -0.43 -3.75
CA LEU A 56 -2.02 -1.80 -3.58
C LEU A 56 -2.17 -2.25 -2.12
N LEU A 57 -1.70 -1.44 -1.16
CA LEU A 57 -1.75 -1.74 0.27
C LEU A 57 -3.18 -2.01 0.76
N GLU A 58 -4.15 -1.21 0.34
CA GLU A 58 -5.60 -1.43 0.61
C GLU A 58 -6.10 -2.81 0.19
N ARG A 59 -5.47 -3.40 -0.82
CA ARG A 59 -5.94 -4.63 -1.47
C ARG A 59 -5.21 -5.87 -1.00
N ILE A 60 -4.07 -5.73 -0.31
CA ILE A 60 -3.26 -6.86 0.14
C ILE A 60 -4.09 -7.74 1.07
N SER A 61 -4.55 -7.20 2.20
CA SER A 61 -5.29 -7.98 3.20
C SER A 61 -6.51 -8.73 2.62
N PRO A 62 -7.48 -8.07 1.95
CA PRO A 62 -8.65 -8.78 1.42
C PRO A 62 -8.29 -9.76 0.30
N ALA A 63 -7.22 -9.55 -0.46
CA ALA A 63 -6.81 -10.50 -1.50
C ALA A 63 -6.15 -11.76 -0.92
N LEU A 64 -5.40 -11.61 0.18
CA LEU A 64 -4.63 -12.67 0.82
C LEU A 64 -5.39 -13.42 1.92
N GLU A 65 -6.62 -13.03 2.24
CA GLU A 65 -7.42 -13.55 3.37
C GLU A 65 -7.51 -15.09 3.48
N HIS A 66 -7.37 -15.83 2.38
CA HIS A 66 -7.42 -17.30 2.38
C HIS A 66 -6.07 -17.98 2.09
N VAL A 67 -5.00 -17.20 1.92
CA VAL A 67 -3.67 -17.72 1.60
C VAL A 67 -3.08 -18.39 2.83
N ASP A 68 -2.52 -19.58 2.64
CA ASP A 68 -1.78 -20.25 3.70
C ASP A 68 -0.50 -19.47 4.06
N SER A 69 -0.49 -18.90 5.27
CA SER A 69 0.63 -18.14 5.84
C SER A 69 1.52 -18.95 6.78
N SER A 70 1.27 -20.25 6.97
CA SER A 70 1.98 -21.10 7.94
C SER A 70 3.50 -21.12 7.73
N SER A 71 3.97 -21.05 6.49
CA SER A 71 5.40 -21.00 6.16
C SER A 71 6.07 -19.64 6.41
N GLY A 72 5.30 -18.59 6.68
CA GLY A 72 5.80 -17.21 6.82
C GLY A 72 6.31 -16.57 5.52
N ALA A 73 6.31 -17.29 4.39
CA ALA A 73 6.85 -16.79 3.12
C ALA A 73 6.03 -15.61 2.56
N ILE A 74 4.69 -15.71 2.60
CA ILE A 74 3.79 -14.64 2.16
C ILE A 74 3.91 -13.41 3.08
N SER A 75 3.93 -13.60 4.40
CA SER A 75 4.10 -12.51 5.37
C SER A 75 5.43 -11.79 5.15
N SER A 76 6.51 -12.54 4.93
CA SER A 76 7.83 -11.98 4.60
C SER A 76 7.81 -11.16 3.30
N ALA A 77 7.07 -11.61 2.28
CA ALA A 77 6.95 -10.90 1.01
C ALA A 77 6.14 -9.59 1.15
N VAL A 78 5.03 -9.62 1.90
CA VAL A 78 4.23 -8.43 2.20
C VAL A 78 5.05 -7.41 2.98
N ASN A 79 5.75 -7.86 4.02
CA ASN A 79 6.64 -7.05 4.85
C ASN A 79 7.71 -6.31 4.03
N ARG A 80 8.36 -6.99 3.09
CA ARG A 80 9.31 -6.36 2.15
C ARG A 80 8.62 -5.35 1.24
N THR A 81 7.44 -5.69 0.75
CA THR A 81 6.68 -4.79 -0.14
C THR A 81 6.27 -3.52 0.59
N ILE A 82 5.84 -3.60 1.85
CA ILE A 82 5.55 -2.42 2.68
C ILE A 82 6.80 -1.54 2.81
N ALA A 83 7.94 -2.12 3.18
CA ALA A 83 9.18 -1.38 3.35
C ALA A 83 9.65 -0.66 2.06
N GLU A 84 9.36 -1.23 0.89
CA GLU A 84 9.69 -0.62 -0.41
C GLU A 84 8.67 0.44 -0.86
N LEU A 85 7.40 0.30 -0.48
CA LEU A 85 6.34 1.25 -0.86
C LEU A 85 6.26 2.47 0.06
N VAL A 86 6.66 2.35 1.32
CA VAL A 86 6.70 3.47 2.27
C VAL A 86 7.52 4.66 1.71
N PRO A 87 8.78 4.50 1.25
CA PRO A 87 9.54 5.62 0.71
C PRO A 87 8.95 6.18 -0.60
N VAL A 88 8.24 5.36 -1.37
CA VAL A 88 7.50 5.84 -2.57
C VAL A 88 6.37 6.78 -2.17
N ILE A 89 5.62 6.44 -1.12
CA ILE A 89 4.51 7.27 -0.61
C ILE A 89 5.05 8.53 0.07
N ALA A 90 6.01 8.38 0.98
CA ALA A 90 6.57 9.46 1.76
C ALA A 90 7.36 10.47 0.90
N GLY A 91 8.09 9.97 -0.10
CA GLY A 91 8.90 10.79 -1.00
C GLY A 91 8.12 11.50 -2.11
N ALA A 92 6.84 11.17 -2.31
CA ALA A 92 6.03 11.81 -3.35
C ALA A 92 5.68 13.26 -2.96
N PRO A 93 5.92 14.26 -3.84
CA PRO A 93 5.65 15.67 -3.56
C PRO A 93 4.16 16.01 -3.71
N ALA A 94 3.33 15.42 -2.84
CA ALA A 94 1.89 15.64 -2.79
C ALA A 94 1.53 16.79 -1.82
N ASP A 95 0.43 17.48 -2.10
CA ASP A 95 -0.13 18.44 -1.15
C ASP A 95 -0.68 17.74 0.11
N ILE A 96 -0.85 18.52 1.18
CA ILE A 96 -1.29 18.01 2.49
C ILE A 96 -2.64 17.30 2.38
N ARG A 97 -3.58 17.81 1.56
CA ARG A 97 -4.92 17.22 1.41
C ARG A 97 -4.86 15.84 0.78
N THR A 98 -4.05 15.68 -0.25
CA THR A 98 -3.82 14.41 -0.95
C THR A 98 -3.16 13.42 0.00
N ARG A 99 -2.14 13.84 0.74
CA ARG A 99 -1.45 12.97 1.70
C ARG A 99 -2.34 12.56 2.87
N ALA A 100 -3.14 13.47 3.42
CA ALA A 100 -4.12 13.16 4.45
C ALA A 100 -5.17 12.15 3.95
N ALA A 101 -5.62 12.26 2.69
CA ALA A 101 -6.53 11.29 2.09
C ALA A 101 -5.90 9.89 1.96
N TRP A 102 -4.62 9.79 1.60
CA TRP A 102 -3.87 8.53 1.60
C TRP A 102 -3.78 7.91 2.99
N LEU A 103 -3.44 8.70 4.01
CA LEU A 103 -3.35 8.21 5.39
C LEU A 103 -4.70 7.71 5.91
N ASN A 104 -5.81 8.42 5.65
CA ASN A 104 -7.13 7.92 6.02
C ASN A 104 -7.44 6.55 5.39
N ARG A 105 -7.13 6.39 4.11
CA ARG A 105 -7.33 5.12 3.40
C ARG A 105 -6.46 3.98 3.95
N LEU A 106 -5.21 4.28 4.31
CA LEU A 106 -4.31 3.31 4.94
C LEU A 106 -4.78 2.94 6.36
N LEU A 107 -5.34 3.90 7.11
CA LEU A 107 -5.94 3.64 8.41
C LEU A 107 -7.14 2.70 8.28
N ASP A 108 -8.04 2.98 7.33
CA ASP A 108 -9.21 2.14 7.07
C ASP A 108 -8.80 0.72 6.66
N ALA A 109 -7.77 0.59 5.81
CA ALA A 109 -7.22 -0.70 5.41
C ALA A 109 -6.61 -1.45 6.61
N HIS A 110 -5.86 -0.76 7.47
CA HIS A 110 -5.27 -1.33 8.68
C HIS A 110 -6.35 -1.77 9.67
N ALA A 111 -7.42 -1.00 9.85
CA ALA A 111 -8.55 -1.35 10.71
C ALA A 111 -9.33 -2.57 10.18
N ALA A 112 -9.36 -2.77 8.86
CA ALA A 112 -9.99 -3.92 8.21
C ALA A 112 -9.09 -5.18 8.12
N ASP A 113 -7.85 -5.13 8.61
CA ASP A 113 -6.83 -6.17 8.45
C ASP A 113 -7.09 -7.38 9.38
N GLN A 114 -7.98 -8.28 8.96
CA GLN A 114 -8.41 -9.46 9.76
C GLN A 114 -7.25 -10.43 10.05
N ILE A 115 -6.44 -10.73 9.04
CA ILE A 115 -5.15 -11.40 9.20
C ILE A 115 -4.11 -10.30 9.06
N PRO A 116 -3.20 -10.10 10.03
CA PRO A 116 -2.38 -8.90 10.12
C PRO A 116 -1.25 -8.85 9.08
N TYR A 117 -1.60 -8.78 7.80
CA TYR A 117 -0.67 -8.73 6.69
C TYR A 117 -0.04 -7.35 6.56
N ILE A 118 -0.79 -6.29 6.84
CA ILE A 118 -0.35 -4.90 6.69
C ILE A 118 -0.16 -4.17 8.03
N GLN A 119 -0.29 -4.87 9.16
CA GLN A 119 -0.06 -4.29 10.51
C GLN A 119 1.25 -3.50 10.64
N ARG A 120 2.30 -3.91 9.91
CA ARG A 120 3.61 -3.24 9.94
C ARG A 120 3.58 -1.81 9.40
N LEU A 121 2.52 -1.40 8.69
CA LEU A 121 2.34 0.01 8.31
C LEU A 121 2.33 0.94 9.52
N ALA A 122 1.89 0.48 10.69
CA ALA A 122 1.93 1.26 11.92
C ALA A 122 3.36 1.69 12.32
N GLU A 123 4.37 0.85 12.03
CA GLU A 123 5.80 1.16 12.28
C GLU A 123 6.27 2.36 11.44
N TYR A 124 5.62 2.62 10.30
CA TYR A 124 6.00 3.65 9.33
C TYR A 124 5.09 4.88 9.35
N TRP A 125 4.14 4.98 10.29
CA TRP A 125 3.11 6.02 10.24
C TRP A 125 3.68 7.44 10.24
N GLY A 126 4.71 7.70 11.03
CA GLY A 126 5.39 8.99 11.05
C GLY A 126 6.07 9.33 9.72
N GLU A 127 6.65 8.34 9.04
CA GLU A 127 7.28 8.52 7.72
C GLU A 127 6.21 8.79 6.64
N LEU A 128 5.10 8.05 6.67
CA LEU A 128 3.98 8.21 5.73
C LEU A 128 3.32 9.60 5.84
N CYS A 129 3.40 10.26 7.00
CA CYS A 129 2.95 11.64 7.16
C CYS A 129 3.75 12.63 6.31
N GLY A 130 5.03 12.34 6.03
CA GLY A 130 5.91 13.11 5.14
C GLY A 130 6.10 14.59 5.51
N SER A 131 5.62 15.02 6.67
CA SER A 131 5.75 16.37 7.22
C SER A 131 5.46 16.34 8.73
N ARG A 132 6.08 17.27 9.47
CA ARG A 132 5.88 17.39 10.92
C ARG A 132 4.46 17.83 11.29
N GLU A 133 3.88 18.72 10.48
CA GLU A 133 2.52 19.21 10.66
C GLU A 133 1.51 18.05 10.64
N LEU A 134 1.51 17.27 9.56
CA LEU A 134 0.60 16.13 9.44
C LEU A 134 0.87 15.06 10.49
N ALA A 135 2.14 14.81 10.83
CA ALA A 135 2.49 13.88 11.91
C ALA A 135 1.93 14.31 13.28
N SER A 136 1.91 15.61 13.58
CA SER A 136 1.34 16.14 14.82
C SER A 136 -0.18 15.94 14.85
N GLU A 137 -0.87 16.29 13.76
CA GLU A 137 -2.33 16.10 13.65
C GLU A 137 -2.74 14.63 13.84
N TRP A 138 -1.97 13.70 13.24
CA TRP A 138 -2.23 12.28 13.39
C TRP A 138 -1.90 11.74 14.78
N ALA A 139 -0.86 12.27 15.44
CA ALA A 139 -0.54 11.89 16.82
C ALA A 139 -1.67 12.28 17.78
N GLU A 140 -2.27 13.45 17.62
CA GLU A 140 -3.42 13.88 18.43
C GLU A 140 -4.67 13.04 18.18
N ARG A 141 -4.89 12.62 16.92
CA ARG A 141 -6.08 11.86 16.52
C ARG A 141 -6.08 10.39 16.97
N LEU A 142 -4.90 9.78 17.14
CA LEU A 142 -4.74 8.35 17.43
C LEU A 142 -4.56 8.04 18.93
N ILE A 143 -4.59 9.06 19.80
CA ILE A 143 -4.64 8.94 21.27
C ILE A 143 -6.10 8.76 21.71
#